data_AF-A0A961UL37-F1
#
_entry.id   AF-A0A961UL37-F1
#
_cell.length_a   1.000
_cell.length_b   1.000
_cell.length_c   1.000
_cell.angle_alpha   90.00
_cell.angle_beta   90.00
_cell.angle_gamma   90.00
#
_symmetry.space_group_name_H-M   'P 1'
#
loop_
_entity.id
_entity.type
_entity.pdbx_description
1 polymer ?
#
loop_
_entity_poly.entity_id
_entity_poly.type
_entity_poly.pdbx_seq_one_letter_code
_entity_poly.pdbx_strand_id
1 'polypeptide(L)'
;MDASIHSAPQYRPARIDDLEPLVALENACFDADKISRRSFRQFLRSPTAQCIVAMSEDTLTGYALILYREGTALARLYSIAVDDRFRGRNIGLELLKRAEAAAFEAGRFVMRLEVREDNASAIRLYKAHGYRQFGRHENYYEDHSAALRFERILRSENPPPSPMFYEQRTDFTCGAASVMMAKARFEPSYVPSIADEIRIWRAATMIYMASGLGGCGPYGLALQLADMGLKPAIRVSRKGNLFLDTVRNEDKRKVMRVVQEDFRKQVTARGIDVEIGTLTSAELTGELDDGAAAIVLISGYRMFGKKVPHWVFAYAAQDNHIFIHDPWVEDKRGETLTDAANLPIPFEEFDRMARFGKDRLSAAIIIRKDQ
;
A
#
# COMPACT_ATOMS: atom_id res chain seq x y z
N MET A 1 11.03 -8.39 -50.58
CA MET A 1 10.12 -9.26 -49.81
C MET A 1 9.62 -8.42 -48.67
N ASP A 2 8.33 -8.12 -48.73
CA ASP A 2 7.64 -7.10 -47.94
C ASP A 2 7.85 -7.28 -46.44
N ALA A 3 8.37 -6.23 -45.79
CA ALA A 3 8.18 -6.03 -44.38
C ALA A 3 6.71 -5.63 -44.18
N SER A 4 5.84 -6.63 -43.99
CA SER A 4 4.44 -6.44 -43.64
C SER A 4 4.37 -5.52 -42.42
N ILE A 5 3.87 -4.30 -42.62
CA ILE A 5 3.54 -3.36 -41.55
C ILE A 5 2.33 -3.96 -40.83
N HIS A 6 2.57 -4.89 -39.90
CA HIS A 6 1.52 -5.34 -39.00
C HIS A 6 1.13 -4.15 -38.12
N SER A 7 -0.14 -3.74 -38.19
CA SER A 7 -0.68 -2.69 -37.34
C SER A 7 -0.41 -3.02 -35.87
N ALA A 8 -0.06 -2.00 -35.07
CA ALA A 8 0.15 -2.19 -33.63
C ALA A 8 -1.11 -2.81 -32.99
N PRO A 9 -0.95 -3.79 -32.07
CA PRO A 9 -2.10 -4.39 -31.39
C PRO A 9 -2.93 -3.33 -30.66
N GLN A 10 -4.25 -3.47 -30.71
CA GLN A 10 -5.19 -2.67 -29.94
C GLN A 10 -5.58 -3.39 -28.66
N TYR A 11 -5.77 -2.65 -27.58
CA TYR A 11 -6.11 -3.22 -26.28
C TYR A 11 -7.39 -2.60 -25.76
N ARG A 12 -8.30 -3.45 -25.27
CA ARG A 12 -9.60 -3.00 -24.74
C ARG A 12 -10.15 -3.98 -23.71
N PRO A 13 -11.09 -3.54 -22.86
CA PRO A 13 -11.92 -4.47 -22.11
C PRO A 13 -12.62 -5.48 -23.03
N ALA A 14 -12.66 -6.73 -22.59
CA ALA A 14 -13.37 -7.81 -23.26
C ALA A 14 -14.88 -7.56 -23.19
N ARG A 15 -15.58 -7.96 -24.25
CA ARG A 15 -17.03 -7.93 -24.39
C ARG A 15 -17.57 -9.36 -24.41
N ILE A 16 -18.88 -9.50 -24.24
CA ILE A 16 -19.52 -10.82 -24.29
C ILE A 16 -19.29 -11.53 -25.63
N ASP A 17 -19.17 -10.77 -26.72
CA ASP A 17 -18.92 -11.29 -28.08
C ASP A 17 -17.50 -11.85 -28.24
N ASP A 18 -16.56 -11.52 -27.34
CA ASP A 18 -15.22 -12.09 -27.33
C ASP A 18 -15.19 -13.50 -26.70
N LEU A 19 -16.33 -14.05 -26.26
CA LEU A 19 -16.38 -15.33 -25.55
C LEU A 19 -15.85 -16.51 -26.38
N GLU A 20 -16.26 -16.67 -27.65
CA GLU A 20 -15.72 -17.77 -28.48
C GLU A 20 -14.23 -17.59 -28.76
N PRO A 21 -13.75 -16.40 -29.20
CA PRO A 21 -12.32 -16.18 -29.41
C PRO A 21 -11.47 -16.41 -28.15
N LEU A 22 -11.96 -15.99 -26.96
CA LEU A 22 -11.27 -16.23 -25.69
C LEU A 22 -11.14 -17.74 -25.39
N VAL A 23 -12.22 -18.50 -25.56
CA VAL A 23 -12.21 -19.95 -25.33
C VAL A 23 -11.31 -20.65 -26.34
N ALA A 24 -11.30 -20.22 -27.60
CA ALA A 24 -10.42 -20.76 -28.62
C ALA A 24 -8.94 -20.50 -28.28
N LEU A 25 -8.60 -19.27 -27.89
CA LEU A 25 -7.25 -18.90 -27.48
C LEU A 25 -6.80 -19.67 -26.23
N GLU A 26 -7.65 -19.78 -25.22
CA GLU A 26 -7.37 -20.54 -24.00
C GLU A 26 -6.99 -21.99 -24.31
N ASN A 27 -7.77 -22.64 -25.17
CA ASN A 27 -7.53 -24.02 -25.56
C ASN A 27 -6.25 -24.21 -26.36
N ALA A 28 -5.81 -23.18 -27.08
CA ALA A 28 -4.57 -23.20 -27.85
C ALA A 28 -3.33 -22.89 -26.98
N CYS A 29 -3.47 -22.10 -25.91
CA CYS A 29 -2.35 -21.69 -25.07
C CYS A 29 -2.05 -22.63 -23.90
N PHE A 30 -3.03 -23.38 -23.41
CA PHE A 30 -2.89 -24.22 -22.22
C PHE A 30 -3.31 -25.66 -22.50
N ASP A 31 -2.57 -26.62 -21.94
CA ASP A 31 -2.88 -28.06 -22.04
C ASP A 31 -3.77 -28.54 -20.89
N ALA A 32 -3.62 -27.95 -19.70
CA ALA A 32 -4.36 -28.25 -18.47
C ALA A 32 -4.74 -26.96 -17.73
N ASP A 33 -5.54 -27.06 -16.66
CA ASP A 33 -5.97 -25.91 -15.82
C ASP A 33 -6.70 -24.80 -16.60
N LYS A 34 -7.39 -25.17 -17.69
CA LYS A 34 -8.01 -24.21 -18.63
C LYS A 34 -9.24 -23.54 -18.02
N ILE A 35 -9.42 -22.27 -18.33
CA ILE A 35 -10.66 -21.55 -18.04
C ILE A 35 -11.78 -22.07 -18.93
N SER A 36 -12.78 -22.69 -18.30
CA SER A 36 -13.95 -23.17 -19.02
C SER A 36 -14.73 -22.03 -19.69
N ARG A 37 -15.43 -22.35 -20.79
CA ARG A 37 -16.40 -21.43 -21.43
C ARG A 37 -17.40 -20.83 -20.44
N ARG A 38 -17.89 -21.65 -19.50
CA ARG A 38 -18.81 -21.19 -18.45
C ARG A 38 -18.15 -20.15 -17.55
N SER A 39 -16.91 -20.39 -17.15
CA SER A 39 -16.13 -19.49 -16.31
C SER A 39 -15.84 -18.17 -17.02
N PHE A 40 -15.39 -18.18 -18.29
CA PHE A 40 -15.23 -16.95 -19.08
C PHE A 40 -16.53 -16.14 -19.14
N ARG A 41 -17.64 -16.79 -19.48
CA ARG A 41 -18.95 -16.10 -19.52
C ARG A 41 -19.32 -15.46 -18.19
N GLN A 42 -18.98 -16.11 -17.07
CA GLN A 42 -19.21 -15.56 -15.73
C GLN A 42 -18.30 -14.36 -15.47
N PHE A 43 -16.99 -14.46 -15.77
CA PHE A 43 -16.05 -13.37 -15.56
C PHE A 43 -16.39 -12.14 -16.40
N LEU A 44 -16.79 -12.31 -17.66
CA LEU A 44 -17.21 -11.21 -18.55
C LEU A 44 -18.46 -10.45 -18.06
N ARG A 45 -19.19 -11.01 -17.09
CA ARG A 45 -20.39 -10.39 -16.49
C ARG A 45 -20.17 -9.96 -15.03
N SER A 46 -19.00 -10.27 -14.46
CA SER A 46 -18.76 -10.05 -13.04
C SER A 46 -18.30 -8.62 -12.77
N PRO A 47 -18.87 -7.91 -11.78
CA PRO A 47 -18.34 -6.61 -11.35
C PRO A 47 -16.98 -6.73 -10.63
N THR A 48 -16.61 -7.94 -10.20
CA THR A 48 -15.35 -8.23 -9.50
C THR A 48 -14.31 -8.91 -10.39
N ALA A 49 -14.52 -8.92 -11.71
CA ALA A 49 -13.53 -9.40 -12.66
C ALA A 49 -13.42 -8.45 -13.85
N GLN A 50 -12.24 -8.36 -14.43
CA GLN A 50 -12.01 -7.60 -15.65
C GLN A 50 -11.10 -8.39 -16.56
N CYS A 51 -11.53 -8.58 -17.80
CA CYS A 51 -10.73 -9.18 -18.85
C CYS A 51 -10.33 -8.10 -19.86
N ILE A 52 -9.04 -8.01 -20.16
CA ILE A 52 -8.48 -7.11 -21.17
C ILE A 52 -7.99 -7.99 -22.32
N VAL A 53 -8.36 -7.64 -23.54
CA VAL A 53 -7.97 -8.38 -24.76
C VAL A 53 -7.00 -7.56 -25.59
N ALA A 54 -6.10 -8.26 -26.28
CA ALA A 54 -5.22 -7.73 -27.31
C ALA A 54 -5.73 -8.18 -28.68
N MET A 55 -6.01 -7.22 -29.55
CA MET A 55 -6.51 -7.41 -30.90
C MET A 55 -5.41 -7.05 -31.91
N SER A 56 -5.07 -7.95 -32.81
CA SER A 56 -4.29 -7.61 -34.01
C SER A 56 -5.24 -7.70 -35.20
N GLU A 57 -5.52 -6.55 -35.83
CA GLU A 57 -6.65 -6.41 -36.77
C GLU A 57 -7.94 -6.91 -36.08
N ASP A 58 -8.66 -7.87 -36.67
CA ASP A 58 -9.88 -8.46 -36.11
C ASP A 58 -9.63 -9.75 -35.31
N THR A 59 -8.36 -10.11 -35.07
CA THR A 59 -7.99 -11.35 -34.37
C THR A 59 -7.68 -11.08 -32.90
N LEU A 60 -8.32 -11.82 -31.99
CA LEU A 60 -7.95 -11.84 -30.58
C LEU A 60 -6.65 -12.64 -30.42
N THR A 61 -5.58 -11.96 -30.02
CA THR A 61 -4.21 -12.50 -29.97
C THR A 61 -3.68 -12.68 -28.56
N GLY A 62 -4.37 -12.14 -27.56
CA GLY A 62 -4.00 -12.30 -26.16
C GLY A 62 -5.09 -11.80 -25.22
N TYR A 63 -5.02 -12.21 -23.96
CA TYR A 63 -5.87 -11.67 -22.91
C TYR A 63 -5.14 -11.64 -21.55
N ALA A 64 -5.59 -10.75 -20.66
CA ALA A 64 -5.30 -10.78 -19.23
C ALA A 64 -6.60 -10.73 -18.45
N LEU A 65 -6.77 -11.63 -17.48
CA LEU A 65 -7.95 -11.72 -16.62
C LEU A 65 -7.57 -11.39 -15.18
N ILE A 66 -8.25 -10.40 -14.62
CA ILE A 66 -8.01 -9.83 -13.31
C ILE A 66 -9.21 -10.14 -12.43
N LEU A 67 -8.97 -10.54 -11.18
CA LEU A 67 -9.99 -10.71 -10.16
C LEU A 67 -9.76 -9.71 -9.03
N TYR A 68 -10.81 -8.95 -8.69
CA TYR A 68 -10.81 -8.00 -7.60
C TYR A 68 -11.35 -8.69 -6.34
N ARG A 69 -10.48 -8.87 -5.34
CA ARG A 69 -10.91 -9.48 -4.07
C ARG A 69 -11.68 -8.46 -3.25
N GLU A 70 -12.98 -8.72 -3.05
CA GLU A 70 -13.86 -7.86 -2.25
C GLU A 70 -13.29 -7.60 -0.85
N GLY A 71 -13.46 -6.36 -0.38
CA GLY A 71 -13.05 -5.95 0.96
C GLY A 71 -11.54 -5.87 1.18
N THR A 72 -10.72 -5.99 0.13
CA THR A 72 -9.27 -5.90 0.20
C THR A 72 -8.69 -5.00 -0.89
N ALA A 73 -7.48 -4.52 -0.67
CA ALA A 73 -6.72 -3.74 -1.65
C ALA A 73 -6.01 -4.61 -2.72
N LEU A 74 -6.36 -5.89 -2.81
CA LEU A 74 -5.64 -6.89 -3.60
C LEU A 74 -6.37 -7.23 -4.89
N ALA A 75 -5.66 -7.11 -6.01
CA ALA A 75 -6.02 -7.71 -7.28
C ALA A 75 -5.25 -9.01 -7.49
N ARG A 76 -5.85 -9.95 -8.22
CA ARG A 76 -5.18 -11.16 -8.70
C ARG A 76 -5.13 -11.14 -10.22
N LEU A 77 -3.95 -11.20 -10.82
CA LEU A 77 -3.82 -11.61 -12.21
C LEU A 77 -4.07 -13.11 -12.27
N TYR A 78 -5.28 -13.48 -12.66
CA TYR A 78 -5.76 -14.86 -12.58
C TYR A 78 -5.29 -15.70 -13.76
N SER A 79 -5.28 -15.13 -14.96
CA SER A 79 -4.66 -15.73 -16.14
C SER A 79 -4.19 -14.67 -17.12
N ILE A 80 -3.13 -14.97 -17.86
CA ILE A 80 -2.61 -14.16 -18.95
C ILE A 80 -2.14 -15.10 -20.05
N ALA A 81 -2.59 -14.87 -21.27
CA ALA A 81 -2.27 -15.70 -22.42
C ALA A 81 -2.00 -14.85 -23.65
N VAL A 82 -1.06 -15.31 -24.48
CA VAL A 82 -0.74 -14.72 -25.78
C VAL A 82 -0.55 -15.86 -26.77
N ASP A 83 -1.24 -15.76 -27.89
CA ASP A 83 -1.13 -16.69 -29.00
C ASP A 83 0.33 -16.83 -29.45
N ASP A 84 0.80 -18.06 -29.58
CA ASP A 84 2.18 -18.39 -29.89
C ASP A 84 2.69 -17.72 -31.17
N ARG A 85 1.81 -17.54 -32.16
CA ARG A 85 2.11 -16.88 -33.44
C ARG A 85 2.41 -15.39 -33.29
N PHE A 86 2.00 -14.79 -32.16
CA PHE A 86 2.11 -13.37 -31.86
C PHE A 86 3.06 -13.07 -30.68
N ARG A 87 3.72 -14.10 -30.11
CA ARG A 87 4.75 -13.91 -29.08
C ARG A 87 5.98 -13.16 -29.63
N GLY A 88 6.80 -12.63 -28.72
CA GLY A 88 7.96 -11.81 -29.07
C GLY A 88 7.64 -10.37 -29.50
N ARG A 89 6.36 -9.99 -29.51
CA ARG A 89 5.87 -8.64 -29.88
C ARG A 89 5.46 -7.79 -28.68
N ASN A 90 5.97 -8.10 -27.48
CA ASN A 90 5.63 -7.45 -26.21
C ASN A 90 4.12 -7.44 -25.83
N ILE A 91 3.27 -8.25 -26.46
CA ILE A 91 1.82 -8.30 -26.17
C ILE A 91 1.56 -8.67 -24.70
N GLY A 92 2.24 -9.71 -24.19
CA GLY A 92 2.07 -10.14 -22.80
C GLY A 92 2.52 -9.08 -21.79
N LEU A 93 3.54 -8.30 -22.16
CA LEU A 93 3.98 -7.17 -21.35
C LEU A 93 2.92 -6.05 -21.33
N GLU A 94 2.42 -5.66 -22.48
CA GLU A 94 1.43 -4.59 -22.56
C GLU A 94 0.10 -4.99 -21.90
N LEU A 95 -0.30 -6.26 -22.01
CA LEU A 95 -1.42 -6.82 -21.25
C LEU A 95 -1.20 -6.74 -19.74
N LEU A 96 0.02 -7.07 -19.26
CA LEU A 96 0.37 -6.97 -17.85
C LEU A 96 0.27 -5.53 -17.35
N LYS A 97 0.86 -4.56 -18.06
CA LYS A 97 0.79 -3.13 -17.71
C LYS A 97 -0.64 -2.61 -17.66
N ARG A 98 -1.48 -3.00 -18.62
CA ARG A 98 -2.89 -2.61 -18.65
C ARG A 98 -3.69 -3.26 -17.53
N ALA A 99 -3.35 -4.50 -17.17
CA ALA A 99 -3.94 -5.15 -16.02
C ALA A 99 -3.57 -4.45 -14.71
N GLU A 100 -2.31 -4.04 -14.56
CA GLU A 100 -1.84 -3.23 -13.43
C GLU A 100 -2.58 -1.89 -13.32
N ALA A 101 -2.69 -1.15 -14.43
CA ALA A 101 -3.43 0.12 -14.46
C ALA A 101 -4.92 -0.07 -14.10
N ALA A 102 -5.60 -1.04 -14.69
CA ALA A 102 -7.00 -1.34 -14.38
C ALA A 102 -7.20 -1.74 -12.90
N ALA A 103 -6.26 -2.49 -12.32
CA ALA A 103 -6.31 -2.82 -10.90
C ALA A 103 -6.12 -1.57 -10.01
N PHE A 104 -5.20 -0.68 -10.38
CA PHE A 104 -4.98 0.59 -9.67
C PHE A 104 -6.22 1.48 -9.70
N GLU A 105 -6.83 1.68 -10.88
CA GLU A 105 -8.08 2.42 -11.07
C GLU A 105 -9.25 1.81 -10.26
N ALA A 106 -9.27 0.48 -10.11
CA ALA A 106 -10.24 -0.24 -9.28
C ALA A 106 -9.95 -0.15 -7.76
N GLY A 107 -9.04 0.73 -7.33
CA GLY A 107 -8.67 0.91 -5.92
C GLY A 107 -7.92 -0.29 -5.35
N ARG A 108 -7.10 -0.96 -6.16
CA ARG A 108 -6.20 -2.04 -5.73
C ARG A 108 -4.77 -1.57 -5.90
N PHE A 109 -4.01 -1.56 -4.82
CA PHE A 109 -2.60 -1.14 -4.88
C PHE A 109 -1.63 -2.32 -4.79
N VAL A 110 -2.12 -3.56 -4.69
CA VAL A 110 -1.30 -4.77 -4.72
C VAL A 110 -1.84 -5.74 -5.75
N MET A 111 -1.00 -6.19 -6.69
CA MET A 111 -1.32 -7.28 -7.60
C MET A 111 -0.57 -8.54 -7.21
N ARG A 112 -1.28 -9.68 -7.14
CA ARG A 112 -0.70 -11.01 -6.95
C ARG A 112 -0.94 -11.93 -8.13
N LEU A 113 -0.06 -12.89 -8.31
CA LEU A 113 -0.20 -13.94 -9.31
C LEU A 113 0.46 -15.24 -8.86
N GLU A 114 0.07 -16.31 -9.54
CA GLU A 114 0.63 -17.64 -9.43
C GLU A 114 1.21 -18.06 -10.80
N VAL A 115 2.40 -18.65 -10.82
CA VAL A 115 3.07 -19.10 -12.04
C VAL A 115 3.75 -20.45 -11.82
N ARG A 116 3.67 -21.34 -12.80
CA ARG A 116 4.37 -22.63 -12.78
C ARG A 116 5.88 -22.43 -12.69
N GLU A 117 6.56 -23.29 -11.93
CA GLU A 117 8.01 -23.22 -11.73
C GLU A 117 8.82 -23.36 -13.03
N ASP A 118 8.29 -24.12 -13.99
CA ASP A 118 8.89 -24.37 -15.29
C ASP A 118 8.63 -23.25 -16.33
N ASN A 119 7.76 -22.28 -16.03
CA ASN A 119 7.45 -21.18 -16.95
C ASN A 119 8.48 -20.04 -16.85
N ALA A 120 9.70 -20.33 -17.29
CA ALA A 120 10.82 -19.40 -17.24
C ALA A 120 10.56 -18.08 -17.98
N SER A 121 9.74 -18.09 -19.04
CA SER A 121 9.37 -16.89 -19.79
C SER A 121 8.52 -15.93 -18.95
N ALA A 122 7.44 -16.41 -18.36
CA ALA A 122 6.57 -15.61 -17.51
C ALA A 122 7.31 -15.13 -16.24
N ILE A 123 8.10 -16.00 -15.61
CA ILE A 123 8.92 -15.63 -14.44
C ILE A 123 9.86 -14.46 -14.77
N ARG A 124 10.53 -14.48 -15.94
CA ARG A 124 11.39 -13.37 -16.37
C ARG A 124 10.58 -12.09 -16.61
N LEU A 125 9.42 -12.19 -17.26
CA LEU A 125 8.53 -11.04 -17.48
C LEU A 125 8.15 -10.38 -16.14
N TYR A 126 7.67 -11.17 -15.18
CA TYR A 126 7.23 -10.68 -13.87
C TYR A 126 8.38 -10.05 -13.08
N LYS A 127 9.54 -10.73 -13.00
CA LYS A 127 10.72 -10.17 -12.32
C LYS A 127 11.21 -8.87 -12.96
N ALA A 128 11.25 -8.82 -14.30
CA ALA A 128 11.62 -7.61 -15.03
C ALA A 128 10.64 -6.44 -14.80
N HIS A 129 9.37 -6.76 -14.47
CA HIS A 129 8.34 -5.79 -14.12
C HIS A 129 8.22 -5.56 -12.61
N GLY A 130 9.23 -5.92 -11.81
CA GLY A 130 9.29 -5.57 -10.39
C GLY A 130 8.40 -6.42 -9.47
N TYR A 131 7.83 -7.53 -9.96
CA TYR A 131 7.20 -8.51 -9.09
C TYR A 131 8.24 -9.27 -8.28
N ARG A 132 7.91 -9.51 -7.02
CA ARG A 132 8.72 -10.30 -6.09
C ARG A 132 8.02 -11.58 -5.69
N GLN A 133 8.79 -12.65 -5.62
CA GLN A 133 8.31 -13.94 -5.13
C GLN A 133 8.20 -13.87 -3.61
N PHE A 134 7.01 -14.13 -3.07
CA PHE A 134 6.76 -14.12 -1.61
C PHE A 134 6.35 -15.49 -1.07
N GLY A 135 6.17 -16.49 -1.94
CA GLY A 135 5.80 -17.83 -1.51
C GLY A 135 5.78 -18.87 -2.62
N ARG A 136 5.48 -20.09 -2.22
CA ARG A 136 5.29 -21.27 -3.05
C ARG A 136 4.03 -21.99 -2.57
N HIS A 137 3.24 -22.52 -3.49
CA HIS A 137 2.05 -23.32 -3.21
C HIS A 137 2.24 -24.70 -3.82
N GLU A 138 2.47 -25.70 -2.96
CA GLU A 138 2.58 -27.10 -3.39
C GLU A 138 1.25 -27.60 -3.94
N ASN A 139 1.28 -28.53 -4.90
CA ASN A 139 0.09 -29.19 -5.45
C ASN A 139 -0.98 -28.20 -5.93
N TYR A 140 -0.55 -27.13 -6.60
CA TYR A 140 -1.44 -26.04 -7.01
C TYR A 140 -2.15 -26.34 -8.35
N TYR A 141 -1.43 -26.91 -9.31
CA TYR A 141 -1.95 -27.24 -10.64
C TYR A 141 -2.53 -28.66 -10.68
N GLU A 142 -3.33 -28.97 -11.70
CA GLU A 142 -3.98 -30.29 -11.89
C GLU A 142 -3.00 -31.48 -11.88
N ASP A 143 -1.78 -31.26 -12.34
CA ASP A 143 -0.69 -32.25 -12.36
C ASP A 143 0.11 -32.32 -11.04
N HIS A 144 -0.40 -31.69 -9.97
CA HIS A 144 0.24 -31.56 -8.67
C HIS A 144 1.55 -30.75 -8.66
N SER A 145 1.88 -30.06 -9.76
CA SER A 145 3.03 -29.16 -9.76
C SER A 145 2.80 -27.93 -8.86
N ALA A 146 3.90 -27.37 -8.36
CA ALA A 146 3.87 -26.21 -7.49
C ALA A 146 3.70 -24.90 -8.28
N ALA A 147 3.05 -23.91 -7.66
CA ALA A 147 3.02 -22.54 -8.14
C ALA A 147 3.94 -21.65 -7.31
N LEU A 148 4.79 -20.87 -7.98
CA LEU A 148 5.45 -19.73 -7.39
C LEU A 148 4.46 -18.58 -7.26
N ARG A 149 4.48 -17.89 -6.13
CA ARG A 149 3.59 -16.77 -5.84
C ARG A 149 4.35 -15.47 -5.88
N PHE A 150 3.88 -14.55 -6.72
CA PHE A 150 4.49 -13.25 -6.93
C PHE A 150 3.53 -12.13 -6.55
N GLU A 151 4.09 -11.01 -6.07
CA GLU A 151 3.33 -9.79 -5.80
C GLU A 151 4.08 -8.52 -6.21
N ARG A 152 3.33 -7.46 -6.46
CA ARG A 152 3.84 -6.13 -6.77
C ARG A 152 2.91 -5.06 -6.20
N ILE A 153 3.51 -3.99 -5.65
CA ILE A 153 2.81 -2.76 -5.31
C ILE A 153 2.61 -1.93 -6.57
N LEU A 154 1.36 -1.62 -6.88
CA LEU A 154 0.95 -0.81 -8.02
C LEU A 154 1.09 0.67 -7.68
N ARG A 155 1.41 1.48 -8.69
CA ARG A 155 1.62 2.92 -8.56
C ARG A 155 0.88 3.66 -9.66
N SER A 156 0.50 4.90 -9.39
CA SER A 156 0.04 5.82 -10.43
C SER A 156 1.15 6.06 -11.46
N GLU A 157 0.77 6.26 -12.72
CA GLU A 157 1.71 6.67 -13.78
C GLU A 157 2.27 8.07 -13.53
N ASN A 158 1.48 8.93 -12.87
CA ASN A 158 1.85 10.30 -12.52
C ASN A 158 1.68 10.51 -11.01
N PRO A 159 2.55 9.95 -10.16
CA PRO A 159 2.44 10.12 -8.72
C PRO A 159 2.80 11.56 -8.31
N PRO A 160 2.25 12.07 -7.18
CA PRO A 160 2.63 13.37 -6.66
C PRO A 160 4.12 13.39 -6.27
N PRO A 161 4.76 14.57 -6.26
CA PRO A 161 6.14 14.71 -5.82
C PRO A 161 6.35 14.10 -4.43
N SER A 162 7.21 13.10 -4.35
CA SER A 162 7.46 12.39 -3.09
C SER A 162 8.50 13.13 -2.25
N PRO A 163 8.23 13.42 -0.96
CA PRO A 163 9.24 13.94 -0.06
C PRO A 163 10.29 12.87 0.27
N MET A 164 11.38 13.29 0.89
CA MET A 164 12.42 12.37 1.34
C MET A 164 11.83 11.26 2.22
N PHE A 165 12.20 10.02 1.87
CA PHE A 165 11.91 8.84 2.64
C PHE A 165 13.02 8.57 3.66
N TYR A 166 12.64 8.17 4.88
CA TYR A 166 13.57 7.70 5.90
C TYR A 166 13.07 6.38 6.48
N GLU A 167 13.84 5.32 6.25
CA GLU A 167 13.66 4.00 6.87
C GLU A 167 14.12 4.05 8.33
N GLN A 168 13.24 3.66 9.25
CA GLN A 168 13.57 3.54 10.67
C GLN A 168 14.69 2.52 10.89
N ARG A 169 15.58 2.78 11.86
CA ARG A 169 16.72 1.91 12.16
C ARG A 169 16.49 0.97 13.34
N THR A 170 15.34 1.08 14.00
CA THR A 170 14.96 0.19 15.10
C THR A 170 13.48 -0.21 14.99
N ASP A 171 13.09 -1.30 15.66
CA ASP A 171 11.72 -1.83 15.60
C ASP A 171 10.65 -0.99 16.33
N PHE A 172 10.99 0.20 16.83
CA PHE A 172 10.12 0.97 17.74
C PHE A 172 10.10 2.48 17.49
N THR A 173 10.77 2.95 16.43
CA THR A 173 10.98 4.37 16.13
C THR A 173 10.12 4.90 14.98
N CYS A 174 9.12 4.17 14.50
CA CYS A 174 8.25 4.58 13.38
C CYS A 174 7.70 6.02 13.51
N GLY A 175 7.26 6.40 14.71
CA GLY A 175 6.81 7.77 14.99
C GLY A 175 7.93 8.80 14.86
N ALA A 176 9.14 8.50 15.35
CA ALA A 176 10.29 9.39 15.26
C ALA A 176 10.79 9.54 13.81
N ALA A 177 10.86 8.44 13.06
CA ALA A 177 11.14 8.47 11.63
C ALA A 177 10.13 9.32 10.86
N SER A 178 8.84 9.21 11.19
CA SER A 178 7.78 10.03 10.59
C SER A 178 7.94 11.53 10.91
N VAL A 179 8.37 11.89 12.12
CA VAL A 179 8.69 13.29 12.48
C VAL A 179 9.85 13.83 11.64
N MET A 180 10.90 13.04 11.42
CA MET A 180 12.04 13.45 10.60
C MET A 180 11.64 13.65 9.13
N MET A 181 10.83 12.76 8.56
CA MET A 181 10.29 12.93 7.21
C MET A 181 9.42 14.19 7.09
N ALA A 182 8.57 14.45 8.09
CA ALA A 182 7.79 15.68 8.15
C ALA A 182 8.68 16.93 8.21
N LYS A 183 9.73 16.93 9.03
CA LYS A 183 10.70 18.04 9.09
C LYS A 183 11.37 18.27 7.75
N ALA A 184 11.83 17.20 7.10
CA ALA A 184 12.50 17.28 5.80
C ALA A 184 11.57 17.81 4.69
N ARG A 185 10.28 17.47 4.75
CA ARG A 185 9.26 18.00 3.81
C ARG A 185 9.13 19.52 3.85
N PHE A 186 9.21 20.11 5.05
CA PHE A 186 9.04 21.55 5.27
C PHE A 186 10.36 22.32 5.36
N GLU A 187 11.48 21.62 5.46
CA GLU A 187 12.82 22.19 5.46
C GLU A 187 13.80 21.27 4.73
N PRO A 188 13.96 21.44 3.41
CA PRO A 188 14.78 20.55 2.58
C PRO A 188 16.26 20.49 2.96
N SER A 189 16.77 21.47 3.72
CA SER A 189 18.14 21.46 4.26
C SER A 189 18.33 20.54 5.46
N TYR A 190 17.25 20.04 6.08
CA TYR A 190 17.34 19.10 7.19
C TYR A 190 17.71 17.70 6.69
N VAL A 191 18.81 17.16 7.21
CA VAL A 191 19.30 15.81 6.91
C VAL A 191 19.12 14.93 8.16
N PRO A 192 18.18 13.97 8.14
CA PRO A 192 17.94 13.06 9.25
C PRO A 192 19.15 12.20 9.59
N SER A 193 19.29 11.89 10.88
CA SER A 193 20.30 10.97 11.38
C SER A 193 19.69 9.97 12.36
N ILE A 194 20.34 8.82 12.54
CA ILE A 194 19.95 7.86 13.59
C ILE A 194 20.01 8.49 14.99
N ALA A 195 20.87 9.48 15.19
CA ALA A 195 20.95 10.22 16.45
C ALA A 195 19.70 11.09 16.69
N ASP A 196 19.13 11.69 15.64
CA ASP A 196 17.87 12.41 15.71
C ASP A 196 16.71 11.46 15.98
N GLU A 197 16.67 10.33 15.28
CA GLU A 197 15.67 9.27 15.45
C GLU A 197 15.53 8.85 16.92
N ILE A 198 16.65 8.51 17.55
CA ILE A 198 16.68 8.10 18.96
C ILE A 198 16.37 9.26 19.90
N ARG A 199 16.80 10.48 19.58
CA ARG A 199 16.49 11.67 20.41
C ARG A 199 15.00 11.98 20.42
N ILE A 200 14.38 11.99 19.26
CA ILE A 200 12.93 12.22 19.09
C ILE A 200 12.16 11.11 19.80
N TRP A 201 12.55 9.84 19.61
CA TRP A 201 11.91 8.72 20.31
C TRP A 201 12.00 8.86 21.83
N ARG A 202 13.19 9.15 22.38
CA ARG A 202 13.39 9.35 23.83
C ARG A 202 12.49 10.46 24.40
N ALA A 203 12.24 11.50 23.63
CA ALA A 203 11.43 12.64 24.03
C ALA A 203 9.92 12.41 23.83
N ALA A 204 9.51 11.54 22.91
CA ALA A 204 8.11 11.33 22.53
C ALA A 204 7.50 9.99 22.98
N THR A 205 8.32 9.08 23.52
CA THR A 205 7.87 7.74 23.95
C THR A 205 6.90 7.82 25.13
N MET A 206 5.83 7.02 25.08
CA MET A 206 4.92 6.87 26.22
C MET A 206 5.31 5.71 27.15
N ILE A 207 6.34 4.95 26.79
CA ILE A 207 6.61 3.59 27.28
C ILE A 207 5.38 2.69 27.08
N TYR A 208 5.16 2.26 25.83
CA TYR A 208 4.07 1.36 25.46
C TYR A 208 4.57 0.12 24.68
N MET A 209 4.01 -1.09 24.92
CA MET A 209 4.29 -2.30 24.13
C MET A 209 3.12 -3.29 24.13
N ALA A 210 2.69 -3.80 22.96
CA ALA A 210 1.91 -5.06 22.89
C ALA A 210 2.85 -6.30 22.82
N SER A 211 4.02 -6.15 22.18
CA SER A 211 5.32 -6.82 22.49
C SER A 211 6.45 -6.07 21.72
N GLY A 212 7.59 -5.76 22.35
CA GLY A 212 8.72 -4.90 21.85
C GLY A 212 8.74 -3.42 22.34
N LEU A 213 9.91 -2.86 22.73
CA LEU A 213 10.12 -1.64 23.58
C LEU A 213 9.67 -0.29 23.00
N GLY A 214 8.56 0.26 23.51
CA GLY A 214 8.29 1.69 23.68
C GLY A 214 7.78 2.45 22.45
N GLY A 215 6.47 2.48 22.20
CA GLY A 215 5.88 3.34 21.16
C GLY A 215 5.69 4.82 21.57
N CYS A 216 5.82 5.72 20.59
CA CYS A 216 5.49 7.14 20.75
C CYS A 216 3.98 7.39 20.68
N GLY A 217 3.51 8.42 21.39
CA GLY A 217 2.12 8.89 21.37
C GLY A 217 1.94 10.15 20.52
N PRO A 218 0.70 10.48 20.13
CA PRO A 218 0.45 11.68 19.31
C PRO A 218 0.90 12.96 20.01
N TYR A 219 0.70 13.08 21.33
CA TYR A 219 1.07 14.26 22.10
C TYR A 219 2.59 14.45 22.18
N GLY A 220 3.36 13.39 22.45
CA GLY A 220 4.82 13.47 22.50
C GLY A 220 5.42 13.81 21.13
N LEU A 221 4.91 13.19 20.06
CA LEU A 221 5.35 13.48 18.70
C LEU A 221 5.00 14.92 18.28
N ALA A 222 3.81 15.42 18.62
CA ALA A 222 3.44 16.81 18.36
C ALA A 222 4.36 17.80 19.08
N LEU A 223 4.72 17.54 20.34
CA LEU A 223 5.68 18.38 21.06
C LEU A 223 7.04 18.43 20.34
N GLN A 224 7.52 17.30 19.82
CA GLN A 224 8.76 17.26 19.05
C GLN A 224 8.66 18.02 17.73
N LEU A 225 7.54 17.91 17.01
CA LEU A 225 7.30 18.72 15.81
C LEU A 225 7.32 20.22 16.12
N ALA A 226 6.70 20.63 17.23
CA ALA A 226 6.71 22.03 17.68
C ALA A 226 8.13 22.50 18.08
N ASP A 227 8.91 21.67 18.79
CA ASP A 227 10.31 21.96 19.14
C ASP A 227 11.19 22.14 17.88
N MET A 228 10.82 21.47 16.79
CA MET A 228 11.48 21.57 15.48
C MET A 228 10.93 22.71 14.61
N GLY A 229 10.11 23.61 15.16
CA GLY A 229 9.62 24.81 14.48
C GLY A 229 8.43 24.59 13.54
N LEU A 230 7.73 23.46 13.66
CA LEU A 230 6.51 23.18 12.89
C LEU A 230 5.26 23.48 13.73
N LYS A 231 4.10 23.56 13.07
CA LYS A 231 2.79 23.79 13.68
C LYS A 231 1.94 22.52 13.65
N PRO A 232 2.02 21.67 14.69
CA PRO A 232 1.19 20.47 14.78
C PRO A 232 -0.22 20.81 15.28
N ALA A 233 -1.21 20.04 14.82
CA ALA A 233 -2.55 19.95 15.40
C ALA A 233 -2.93 18.47 15.56
N ILE A 234 -3.52 18.11 16.69
CA ILE A 234 -3.80 16.72 17.05
C ILE A 234 -5.27 16.39 16.78
N ARG A 235 -5.52 15.23 16.17
CA ARG A 235 -6.84 14.60 16.02
C ARG A 235 -6.85 13.24 16.71
N VAL A 236 -7.72 13.04 17.69
CA VAL A 236 -7.85 11.75 18.39
C VAL A 236 -9.30 11.35 18.57
N SER A 237 -9.62 10.07 18.45
CA SER A 237 -11.02 9.61 18.53
C SER A 237 -11.64 9.67 19.93
N ARG A 238 -10.83 9.87 20.99
CA ARG A 238 -11.32 9.94 22.37
C ARG A 238 -10.50 10.90 23.22
N LYS A 239 -11.14 11.45 24.27
CA LYS A 239 -10.47 12.22 25.32
C LYS A 239 -9.66 11.29 26.23
N GLY A 240 -8.59 11.82 26.82
CA GLY A 240 -7.81 11.15 27.85
C GLY A 240 -6.67 10.30 27.30
N ASN A 241 -6.32 9.24 28.06
CA ASN A 241 -5.14 8.42 27.80
C ASN A 241 -5.40 7.33 26.75
N LEU A 242 -4.41 7.10 25.90
CA LEU A 242 -4.45 6.14 24.81
C LEU A 242 -3.71 4.85 25.18
N PHE A 243 -4.15 3.73 24.60
CA PHE A 243 -3.51 2.41 24.73
C PHE A 243 -3.34 1.86 26.15
N LEU A 244 -4.07 2.36 27.16
CA LEU A 244 -3.97 1.82 28.52
C LEU A 244 -4.62 0.42 28.63
N ASP A 245 -5.63 0.17 27.81
CA ASP A 245 -6.43 -1.06 27.74
C ASP A 245 -5.63 -2.28 27.26
N THR A 246 -4.53 -2.05 26.55
CA THR A 246 -3.65 -3.08 26.02
C THR A 246 -2.47 -3.40 26.95
N VAL A 247 -2.26 -2.63 28.02
CA VAL A 247 -1.20 -2.87 29.00
C VAL A 247 -1.74 -3.66 30.19
N ARG A 248 -1.24 -4.89 30.36
CA ARG A 248 -1.68 -5.81 31.43
C ARG A 248 -1.05 -5.55 32.80
N ASN A 249 0.16 -5.00 32.82
CA ASN A 249 0.89 -4.72 34.07
C ASN A 249 0.51 -3.34 34.63
N GLU A 250 0.08 -3.29 35.88
CA GLU A 250 -0.39 -2.05 36.54
C GLU A 250 0.68 -0.97 36.66
N ASP A 251 1.92 -1.34 37.01
CA ASP A 251 3.00 -0.36 37.15
C ASP A 251 3.33 0.30 35.81
N LYS A 252 3.39 -0.50 34.74
CA LYS A 252 3.55 0.01 33.37
C LYS A 252 2.39 0.93 32.99
N ARG A 253 1.15 0.57 33.33
CA ARG A 253 -0.03 1.40 33.06
C ARG A 253 0.02 2.72 33.84
N LYS A 254 0.49 2.71 35.09
CA LYS A 254 0.69 3.90 35.91
C LYS A 254 1.73 4.83 35.30
N VAL A 255 2.89 4.29 34.87
CA VAL A 255 3.93 5.07 34.19
C VAL A 255 3.39 5.72 32.92
N MET A 256 2.71 4.94 32.07
CA MET A 256 2.09 5.48 30.85
C MET A 256 1.09 6.60 31.13
N ARG A 257 0.28 6.46 32.19
CA ARG A 257 -0.68 7.49 32.58
C ARG A 257 0.03 8.79 32.94
N VAL A 258 1.06 8.73 33.79
CA VAL A 258 1.83 9.91 34.21
C VAL A 258 2.47 10.59 33.01
N VAL A 259 3.12 9.83 32.13
CA VAL A 259 3.78 10.37 30.92
C VAL A 259 2.78 11.02 29.98
N GLN A 260 1.64 10.37 29.71
CA GLN A 260 0.62 10.94 28.82
C GLN A 260 -0.07 12.18 29.41
N GLU A 261 -0.31 12.21 30.71
CA GLU A 261 -0.88 13.38 31.39
C GLU A 261 0.09 14.57 31.36
N ASP A 262 1.39 14.31 31.52
CA ASP A 262 2.42 15.35 31.41
C ASP A 262 2.51 15.91 29.98
N PHE A 263 2.59 15.05 28.95
CA PHE A 263 2.59 15.51 27.56
C PHE A 263 1.35 16.34 27.23
N ARG A 264 0.17 15.95 27.72
CA ARG A 264 -1.05 16.73 27.50
C ARG A 264 -0.99 18.11 28.14
N LYS A 265 -0.44 18.23 29.36
CA LYS A 265 -0.22 19.54 30.01
C LYS A 265 0.72 20.41 29.19
N GLN A 266 1.82 19.85 28.69
CA GLN A 266 2.77 20.56 27.84
C GLN A 266 2.13 21.01 26.52
N VAL A 267 1.33 20.15 25.88
CA VAL A 267 0.57 20.47 24.65
C VAL A 267 -0.38 21.65 24.91
N THR A 268 -1.14 21.63 26.00
CA THR A 268 -2.00 22.76 26.39
C THR A 268 -1.18 24.03 26.64
N ALA A 269 -0.07 23.94 27.37
CA ALA A 269 0.76 25.09 27.70
C ALA A 269 1.40 25.74 26.47
N ARG A 270 1.64 24.96 25.40
CA ARG A 270 2.15 25.46 24.11
C ARG A 270 1.05 25.91 23.14
N GLY A 271 -0.23 25.80 23.52
CA GLY A 271 -1.35 26.16 22.64
C GLY A 271 -1.46 25.27 21.39
N ILE A 272 -1.03 24.01 21.47
CA ILE A 272 -1.20 23.06 20.38
C ILE A 272 -2.65 22.58 20.35
N ASP A 273 -3.33 22.73 19.22
CA ASP A 273 -4.73 22.36 19.06
C ASP A 273 -4.93 20.85 19.19
N VAL A 274 -5.97 20.46 19.93
CA VAL A 274 -6.40 19.07 20.08
C VAL A 274 -7.90 18.98 19.85
N GLU A 275 -8.29 18.26 18.80
CA GLU A 275 -9.70 18.03 18.47
C GLU A 275 -10.06 16.55 18.63
N ILE A 276 -11.29 16.31 19.08
CA ILE A 276 -11.83 14.98 19.29
C ILE A 276 -12.64 14.58 18.05
N GLY A 277 -12.13 13.60 17.32
CA GLY A 277 -12.70 13.13 16.05
C GLY A 277 -11.81 12.09 15.40
N THR A 278 -12.38 11.29 14.50
CA THR A 278 -11.61 10.40 13.63
C THR A 278 -11.31 11.15 12.35
N LEU A 279 -10.03 11.26 11.98
CA LEU A 279 -9.64 11.87 10.71
C LEU A 279 -9.99 10.92 9.56
N THR A 280 -10.90 11.34 8.70
CA THR A 280 -11.27 10.61 7.49
C THR A 280 -10.30 10.92 6.34
N SER A 281 -10.26 10.05 5.34
CA SER A 281 -9.54 10.28 4.08
C SER A 281 -9.95 11.58 3.39
N ALA A 282 -11.25 11.92 3.43
CA ALA A 282 -11.78 13.16 2.86
C ALA A 282 -11.28 14.41 3.60
N GLU A 283 -11.31 14.42 4.93
CA GLU A 283 -10.78 15.53 5.73
C GLU A 283 -9.26 15.65 5.56
N LEU A 284 -8.54 14.52 5.57
CA LEU A 284 -7.09 14.50 5.34
C LEU A 284 -6.74 15.03 3.93
N THR A 285 -7.56 14.74 2.92
CA THR A 285 -7.37 15.25 1.56
C THR A 285 -7.36 16.79 1.56
N GLY A 286 -8.37 17.42 2.18
CA GLY A 286 -8.39 18.89 2.28
C GLY A 286 -7.17 19.46 2.99
N GLU A 287 -6.71 18.82 4.07
CA GLU A 287 -5.49 19.23 4.78
C GLU A 287 -4.23 19.13 3.90
N LEU A 288 -4.09 18.03 3.15
CA LEU A 288 -2.94 17.81 2.27
C LEU A 288 -2.96 18.75 1.05
N ASP A 289 -4.13 19.04 0.50
CA ASP A 289 -4.32 19.99 -0.61
C ASP A 289 -3.93 21.43 -0.19
N ASP A 290 -4.17 21.79 1.07
CA ASP A 290 -3.73 23.06 1.68
C ASP A 290 -2.21 23.07 2.01
N GLY A 291 -1.48 22.04 1.61
CA GLY A 291 -0.02 21.94 1.78
C GLY A 291 0.43 21.43 3.14
N ALA A 292 -0.49 20.92 3.97
CA ALA A 292 -0.13 20.23 5.21
C ALA A 292 0.48 18.85 4.91
N ALA A 293 1.04 18.23 5.94
CA ALA A 293 1.35 16.80 5.96
C ALA A 293 0.74 16.18 7.23
N ALA A 294 0.71 14.86 7.34
CA ALA A 294 0.19 14.21 8.53
C ALA A 294 1.02 13.00 8.98
N ILE A 295 1.07 12.79 10.28
CA ILE A 295 1.53 11.53 10.87
C ILE A 295 0.30 10.80 11.40
N VAL A 296 0.03 9.61 10.88
CA VAL A 296 -1.23 8.90 11.09
C VAL A 296 -0.98 7.55 11.74
N LEU A 297 -1.73 7.25 12.78
CA LEU A 297 -1.73 5.95 13.43
C LEU A 297 -2.54 4.97 12.59
N ILE A 298 -1.90 3.90 12.13
CA ILE A 298 -2.55 2.80 11.41
C ILE A 298 -2.43 1.47 12.14
N SER A 299 -3.28 0.52 11.77
CA SER A 299 -3.14 -0.88 12.13
C SER A 299 -2.30 -1.63 11.10
N GLY A 300 -1.09 -2.08 11.48
CA GLY A 300 -0.19 -2.83 10.61
C GLY A 300 -0.71 -4.20 10.13
N TYR A 301 -1.93 -4.61 10.51
CA TYR A 301 -2.47 -5.93 10.15
C TYR A 301 -2.72 -6.07 8.65
N ARG A 302 -3.21 -5.01 7.99
CA ARG A 302 -3.54 -5.08 6.56
C ARG A 302 -2.33 -4.99 5.64
N MET A 303 -1.23 -4.39 6.12
CA MET A 303 0.02 -4.27 5.37
C MET A 303 0.99 -5.43 5.70
N PHE A 304 1.19 -5.74 6.98
CA PHE A 304 2.22 -6.67 7.45
C PHE A 304 1.67 -7.96 8.09
N GLY A 305 0.34 -8.12 8.18
CA GLY A 305 -0.29 -9.27 8.82
C GLY A 305 -0.17 -9.30 10.35
N LYS A 306 0.38 -8.25 10.98
CA LYS A 306 0.56 -8.14 12.44
C LYS A 306 -0.27 -6.99 13.01
N LYS A 307 -1.08 -7.26 14.06
CA LYS A 307 -1.91 -6.26 14.74
C LYS A 307 -1.09 -5.39 15.71
N VAL A 308 -0.15 -4.61 15.19
CA VAL A 308 0.66 -3.67 15.98
C VAL A 308 0.28 -2.25 15.57
N PRO A 309 0.16 -1.31 16.53
CA PRO A 309 -0.07 0.10 16.20
C PRO A 309 1.20 0.66 15.56
N HIS A 310 1.04 1.38 14.46
CA HIS A 310 2.15 1.84 13.65
C HIS A 310 1.92 3.26 13.14
N TRP A 311 2.97 4.06 13.06
CA TRP A 311 2.90 5.44 12.57
C TRP A 311 3.43 5.50 11.14
N VAL A 312 2.66 6.13 10.27
CA VAL A 312 3.05 6.41 8.88
C VAL A 312 2.98 7.89 8.59
N PHE A 313 3.73 8.34 7.59
CA PHE A 313 3.77 9.73 7.16
C PHE A 313 2.98 9.92 5.87
N ALA A 314 1.84 10.61 5.93
CA ALA A 314 1.02 10.96 4.79
C ALA A 314 1.37 12.37 4.28
N TYR A 315 1.50 12.52 2.96
CA TYR A 315 2.03 13.77 2.38
C TYR A 315 1.33 14.27 1.11
N ALA A 316 0.45 13.48 0.50
CA ALA A 316 -0.34 13.89 -0.66
C ALA A 316 -1.61 13.05 -0.80
N ALA A 317 -2.60 13.60 -1.50
CA ALA A 317 -3.79 12.89 -1.94
C ALA A 317 -3.95 13.09 -3.45
N GLN A 318 -4.19 12.02 -4.21
CA GLN A 318 -4.43 12.08 -5.66
C GLN A 318 -5.20 10.83 -6.10
N ASP A 319 -6.12 10.97 -7.07
CA ASP A 319 -6.81 9.84 -7.72
C ASP A 319 -7.47 8.85 -6.73
N ASN A 320 -8.13 9.34 -5.68
CA ASN A 320 -8.73 8.53 -4.59
C ASN A 320 -7.73 7.70 -3.77
N HIS A 321 -6.46 8.11 -3.74
CA HIS A 321 -5.41 7.51 -2.93
C HIS A 321 -4.76 8.55 -2.01
N ILE A 322 -4.46 8.14 -0.78
CA ILE A 322 -3.55 8.86 0.12
C ILE A 322 -2.15 8.28 -0.08
N PHE A 323 -1.19 9.15 -0.38
CA PHE A 323 0.21 8.77 -0.53
C PHE A 323 0.92 8.86 0.81
N ILE A 324 1.49 7.73 1.23
CA ILE A 324 2.20 7.60 2.51
C ILE A 324 3.62 7.08 2.31
N HIS A 325 4.48 7.43 3.27
CA HIS A 325 5.71 6.72 3.56
C HIS A 325 5.50 5.87 4.81
N ASP A 326 5.77 4.58 4.68
CA ASP A 326 5.86 3.66 5.80
C ASP A 326 7.34 3.58 6.25
N PRO A 327 7.70 4.08 7.44
CA PRO A 327 9.09 4.03 7.89
C PRO A 327 9.60 2.60 8.15
N TRP A 328 8.73 1.60 8.20
CA TRP A 328 9.08 0.19 8.36
C TRP A 328 9.29 -0.50 7.01
N VAL A 329 10.48 -1.05 6.78
CA VAL A 329 10.79 -1.91 5.64
C VAL A 329 10.95 -3.35 6.16
N GLU A 330 10.11 -4.29 5.73
CA GLU A 330 10.23 -5.70 6.16
C GLU A 330 11.25 -6.48 5.30
N ASP A 331 12.53 -6.42 5.70
CA ASP A 331 13.66 -7.11 5.05
C ASP A 331 13.41 -8.61 4.77
N LYS A 332 12.67 -9.30 5.64
CA LYS A 332 12.41 -10.75 5.52
C LYS A 332 11.52 -11.13 4.34
N ARG A 333 10.81 -10.17 3.74
CA ARG A 333 10.02 -10.37 2.50
C ARG A 333 10.71 -9.80 1.26
N GLY A 334 11.93 -9.27 1.40
CA GLY A 334 12.62 -8.58 0.31
C GLY A 334 11.88 -7.32 -0.13
N GLU A 335 11.23 -6.61 0.81
CA GLU A 335 10.73 -5.26 0.55
C GLU A 335 11.91 -4.35 0.22
N THR A 336 11.80 -3.61 -0.88
CA THR A 336 12.79 -2.59 -1.23
C THR A 336 12.40 -1.26 -0.59
N LEU A 337 13.34 -0.33 -0.46
CA LEU A 337 13.04 1.05 -0.03
C LEU A 337 11.93 1.69 -0.86
N THR A 338 11.83 1.35 -2.16
CA THR A 338 10.74 1.86 -2.98
C THR A 338 9.39 1.36 -2.52
N ASP A 339 9.27 0.16 -1.93
CA ASP A 339 7.99 -0.43 -1.54
C ASP A 339 7.38 0.15 -0.28
N ALA A 340 8.22 0.58 0.66
CA ALA A 340 7.78 1.28 1.85
C ALA A 340 7.57 2.78 1.58
N ALA A 341 8.22 3.31 0.55
CA ALA A 341 8.06 4.68 0.10
C ALA A 341 6.92 4.85 -0.91
N ASN A 342 6.25 6.00 -0.87
CA ASN A 342 5.28 6.45 -1.87
C ASN A 342 4.17 5.42 -2.12
N LEU A 343 3.62 4.89 -1.03
CA LEU A 343 2.53 3.92 -1.02
C LEU A 343 1.20 4.63 -1.33
N PRO A 344 0.52 4.29 -2.43
CA PRO A 344 -0.78 4.85 -2.77
C PRO A 344 -1.88 4.03 -2.10
N ILE A 345 -2.35 4.48 -0.94
CA ILE A 345 -3.40 3.78 -0.19
C ILE A 345 -4.78 4.28 -0.63
N PRO A 346 -5.66 3.41 -1.17
CA PRO A 346 -7.02 3.80 -1.54
C PRO A 346 -7.78 4.36 -0.33
N PHE A 347 -8.61 5.38 -0.52
CA PHE A 347 -9.34 6.06 0.57
C PHE A 347 -10.10 5.10 1.49
N GLU A 348 -10.85 4.15 0.94
CA GLU A 348 -11.59 3.16 1.74
C GLU A 348 -10.68 2.25 2.56
N GLU A 349 -9.50 1.92 2.03
CA GLU A 349 -8.51 1.14 2.78
C GLU A 349 -7.86 2.00 3.86
N PHE A 350 -7.52 3.25 3.55
CA PHE A 350 -6.98 4.24 4.49
C PHE A 350 -7.91 4.40 5.71
N ASP A 351 -9.19 4.66 5.49
CA ASP A 351 -10.19 4.84 6.56
C ASP A 351 -10.38 3.60 7.45
N ARG A 352 -10.12 2.41 6.88
CA ARG A 352 -10.14 1.14 7.61
C ARG A 352 -8.86 0.92 8.40
N MET A 353 -7.68 1.28 7.85
CA MET A 353 -6.40 1.09 8.52
C MET A 353 -6.10 2.16 9.57
N ALA A 354 -6.61 3.39 9.43
CA ALA A 354 -6.44 4.50 10.38
C ALA A 354 -7.22 4.32 11.72
N ARG A 355 -7.54 3.07 12.06
CA ARG A 355 -8.25 2.69 13.29
C ARG A 355 -7.60 1.45 13.89
N PHE A 356 -7.26 1.52 15.16
CA PHE A 356 -6.52 0.49 15.87
C PHE A 356 -7.32 -0.14 17.02
N GLY A 357 -7.21 -1.46 17.16
CA GLY A 357 -7.79 -2.21 18.28
C GLY A 357 -9.31 -2.37 18.22
N LYS A 358 -9.88 -3.00 19.27
CA LYS A 358 -11.34 -3.22 19.39
C LYS A 358 -12.10 -1.90 19.52
N ASP A 359 -11.50 -0.93 20.21
CA ASP A 359 -12.07 0.40 20.44
C ASP A 359 -11.99 1.33 19.23
N ARG A 360 -11.43 0.86 18.10
CA ARG A 360 -11.22 1.64 16.87
C ARG A 360 -10.54 2.99 17.15
N LEU A 361 -9.49 2.96 17.97
CA LEU A 361 -8.70 4.12 18.32
C LEU A 361 -8.11 4.75 17.05
N SER A 362 -8.33 6.04 16.84
CA SER A 362 -7.71 6.83 15.78
C SER A 362 -6.87 7.93 16.41
N ALA A 363 -5.71 8.18 15.84
CA ALA A 363 -4.85 9.29 16.20
C ALA A 363 -4.10 9.79 14.96
N ALA A 364 -4.08 11.10 14.76
CA ALA A 364 -3.30 11.75 13.71
C ALA A 364 -2.74 13.08 14.22
N ILE A 365 -1.65 13.51 13.61
CA ILE A 365 -1.03 14.82 13.83
C ILE A 365 -0.96 15.48 12.46
N ILE A 366 -1.74 16.54 12.27
CA ILE A 366 -1.68 17.40 11.09
C ILE A 366 -0.53 18.38 11.30
N ILE A 367 0.28 18.61 10.28
CA ILE A 367 1.56 19.31 10.38
C ILE A 367 1.58 20.41 9.32
N ARG A 368 1.77 21.64 9.77
CA ARG A 368 1.94 22.82 8.91
C ARG A 368 3.25 23.53 9.24
N LYS A 369 3.66 24.46 8.39
CA LYS A 369 4.72 25.43 8.66
C LYS A 369 4.21 26.81 8.26
N ASP A 370 4.54 27.83 9.05
CA ASP A 370 4.26 29.21 8.64
C ASP A 370 5.01 29.53 7.35
N GLN A 371 4.37 30.30 6.48
CA GLN A 371 4.96 30.77 5.24
C GLN A 371 6.16 31.69 5.49
#